data_AF-A0A3P0MB71-F1
#
_entry.id   AF-A0A3P0MB71-F1
#
_cell.length_a   1.000
_cell.length_b   1.000
_cell.length_c   1.000
_cell.angle_alpha   90.00
_cell.angle_beta   90.00
_cell.angle_gamma   90.00
#
_symmetry.space_group_name_H-M   'P 1'
#
loop_
_entity.id
_entity.type
_entity.pdbx_description
1 polymer ?
#
loop_
_entity_poly.entity_id
_entity_poly.type
_entity_poly.pdbx_seq_one_letter_code
_entity_poly.pdbx_strand_id
1 'polypeptide(L)'
;MSTPATFTFALQYGGNATFYARSGGYPAGAAVYLLAAHLSDALASLADRFYRANEAFELTTLDVHKDLSYGYAIDLDGYLFAYRIDSDTDEWERIFSGHYAAFINGHAPADALRDGTLKLIKTSSMEDCREWVTRGQLIKRHADAVAALASYRERFAGCAESIASYQSKIAALDLALQRYYEENNVE
;
A
#
# COMPACT_ATOMS: atom_id res chain seq x y z
N MET A 1 1.38 -18.53 -18.73
CA MET A 1 0.90 -19.61 -17.84
C MET A 1 -0.07 -19.00 -16.84
N SER A 2 -1.18 -19.67 -16.55
CA SER A 2 -2.07 -19.25 -15.45
C SER A 2 -1.36 -19.55 -14.13
N THR A 3 -1.22 -18.54 -13.29
CA THR A 3 -0.68 -18.66 -11.93
C THR A 3 -1.76 -18.14 -10.99
N PRO A 4 -2.79 -18.93 -10.71
CA PRO A 4 -3.90 -18.50 -9.87
C PRO A 4 -3.49 -18.29 -8.43
N ALA A 5 -4.11 -17.32 -7.77
CA ALA A 5 -3.84 -17.00 -6.37
C ALA A 5 -5.06 -16.45 -5.64
N THR A 6 -5.02 -16.54 -4.31
CA THR A 6 -5.96 -15.85 -3.44
C THR A 6 -5.29 -14.75 -2.62
N PHE A 7 -6.00 -13.66 -2.40
CA PHE A 7 -5.63 -12.58 -1.49
C PHE A 7 -6.70 -12.45 -0.43
N THR A 8 -6.38 -12.80 0.81
CA THR A 8 -7.29 -12.80 1.96
C THR A 8 -6.91 -11.67 2.90
N PHE A 9 -7.86 -10.79 3.19
CA PHE A 9 -7.68 -9.64 4.08
C PHE A 9 -8.56 -9.79 5.32
N ALA A 10 -7.98 -9.60 6.50
CA ALA A 10 -8.76 -9.45 7.72
C ALA A 10 -9.59 -8.17 7.68
N LEU A 11 -10.82 -8.23 8.20
CA LEU A 11 -11.75 -7.09 8.26
C LEU A 11 -11.90 -6.57 9.69
N GLN A 12 -12.04 -5.25 9.83
CA GLN A 12 -12.00 -4.55 11.12
C GLN A 12 -13.07 -5.04 12.11
N TYR A 13 -14.23 -5.44 11.60
CA TYR A 13 -15.36 -5.92 12.41
C TYR A 13 -15.46 -7.45 12.47
N GLY A 14 -14.35 -8.14 12.14
CA GLY A 14 -14.26 -9.59 12.09
C GLY A 14 -14.54 -10.18 10.70
N GLY A 15 -14.11 -11.42 10.51
CA GLY A 15 -14.16 -12.11 9.22
C GLY A 15 -13.05 -11.68 8.26
N ASN A 16 -13.08 -12.24 7.06
CA ASN A 16 -12.09 -12.00 6.01
C ASN A 16 -12.77 -11.75 4.66
N ALA A 17 -12.12 -10.97 3.79
CA ALA A 17 -12.46 -10.87 2.38
C ALA A 17 -11.40 -11.57 1.54
N THR A 18 -11.80 -12.51 0.69
CA THR A 18 -10.89 -13.26 -0.18
C THR A 18 -11.14 -12.95 -1.64
N PHE A 19 -10.09 -12.55 -2.36
CA PHE A 19 -10.12 -12.23 -3.78
C PHE A 19 -9.32 -13.26 -4.58
N TYR A 20 -9.90 -13.80 -5.63
CA TYR A 20 -9.26 -14.74 -6.55
C TYR A 20 -8.72 -14.03 -7.78
N ALA A 21 -7.42 -14.23 -8.02
CA ALA A 21 -6.73 -13.85 -9.24
C ALA A 21 -6.54 -15.09 -10.10
N ARG A 22 -7.06 -15.10 -11.34
CA ARG A 22 -6.90 -16.22 -12.27
C ARG A 22 -5.46 -16.38 -12.77
N SER A 23 -4.71 -15.29 -12.81
CA SER A 23 -3.33 -15.24 -13.30
C SER A 23 -2.54 -14.15 -12.58
N GLY A 24 -1.20 -14.19 -12.69
CA GLY A 24 -0.33 -13.18 -12.08
C GLY A 24 -0.11 -13.37 -10.59
N GLY A 25 -0.47 -14.53 -10.04
CA GLY A 25 -0.40 -14.84 -8.62
C GLY A 25 0.99 -15.07 -8.06
N TYR A 26 2.04 -15.12 -8.89
CA TYR A 26 3.43 -15.24 -8.44
C TYR A 26 3.89 -13.96 -7.71
N PRO A 27 4.97 -14.00 -6.89
CA PRO A 27 5.30 -12.91 -5.96
C PRO A 27 5.42 -11.52 -6.60
N ALA A 28 6.07 -11.41 -7.76
CA ALA A 28 6.20 -10.14 -8.47
C ALA A 28 4.85 -9.60 -8.98
N GLY A 29 3.94 -10.46 -9.47
CA GLY A 29 2.59 -10.02 -9.85
C GLY A 29 1.75 -9.63 -8.64
N ALA A 30 1.80 -10.43 -7.57
CA ALA A 30 1.13 -10.12 -6.29
C ALA A 30 1.59 -8.78 -5.70
N ALA A 31 2.89 -8.48 -5.77
CA ALA A 31 3.45 -7.20 -5.34
C ALA A 31 2.88 -6.01 -6.13
N VAL A 32 2.66 -6.17 -7.44
CA VAL A 32 2.03 -5.12 -8.28
C VAL A 32 0.58 -4.88 -7.86
N TYR A 33 -0.21 -5.94 -7.59
CA TYR A 33 -1.59 -5.80 -7.14
C TYR A 33 -1.71 -5.13 -5.77
N LEU A 34 -0.83 -5.48 -4.84
CA LEU A 34 -0.75 -4.85 -3.53
C LEU A 34 -0.25 -3.40 -3.61
N LEU A 35 0.70 -3.11 -4.51
CA LEU A 35 1.16 -1.74 -4.77
C LEU A 35 0.03 -0.87 -5.33
N ALA A 36 -0.76 -1.38 -6.29
CA ALA A 36 -1.90 -0.65 -6.83
C ALA A 36 -2.94 -0.32 -5.73
N ALA A 37 -3.20 -1.25 -4.81
CA ALA A 37 -4.05 -1.02 -3.64
C ALA A 37 -3.45 0.01 -2.67
N HIS A 38 -2.14 0.00 -2.48
CA HIS A 38 -1.44 0.93 -1.61
C HIS A 38 -1.43 2.37 -2.16
N LEU A 39 -1.26 2.52 -3.46
CA LEU A 39 -1.22 3.82 -4.14
C LEU A 39 -2.61 4.45 -4.34
N SER A 40 -3.69 3.71 -4.05
CA SER A 40 -5.05 4.25 -4.14
C SER A 40 -5.31 5.28 -3.04
N ASP A 41 -5.68 6.50 -3.45
CA ASP A 41 -5.96 7.64 -2.55
C ASP A 41 -7.31 7.52 -1.79
N ALA A 42 -8.00 6.38 -1.88
CA ALA A 42 -9.29 6.22 -1.22
C ALA A 42 -9.16 6.10 0.31
N LEU A 43 -9.99 6.87 1.03
CA LEU A 43 -10.20 6.75 2.48
C LEU A 43 -11.00 5.47 2.79
N ALA A 44 -10.37 4.33 2.60
CA ALA A 44 -10.96 3.02 2.81
C ALA A 44 -9.90 2.03 3.34
N SER A 45 -10.34 0.84 3.77
CA SER A 45 -9.43 -0.21 4.21
C SER A 45 -8.53 -0.68 3.06
N LEU A 46 -7.43 -1.37 3.38
CA LEU A 46 -6.56 -1.97 2.36
C LEU A 46 -7.35 -2.96 1.48
N ALA A 47 -8.28 -3.72 2.06
CA ALA A 47 -9.14 -4.65 1.32
C ALA A 47 -10.04 -3.92 0.31
N ASP A 48 -10.65 -2.80 0.70
CA ASP A 48 -11.49 -2.00 -0.19
C ASP A 48 -10.68 -1.39 -1.34
N ARG A 49 -9.49 -0.87 -1.03
CA ARG A 49 -8.57 -0.34 -2.05
C ARG A 49 -8.10 -1.45 -2.98
N PHE A 50 -7.85 -2.64 -2.45
CA PHE A 50 -7.44 -3.81 -3.25
C PHE A 50 -8.54 -4.23 -4.21
N TYR A 51 -9.79 -4.32 -3.75
CA TYR A 51 -10.94 -4.62 -4.61
C TYR A 51 -11.08 -3.60 -5.75
N ARG A 52 -11.00 -2.30 -5.43
CA ARG A 52 -11.13 -1.21 -6.42
C ARG A 52 -9.96 -1.14 -7.40
N ALA A 53 -8.75 -1.42 -6.94
CA ALA A 53 -7.56 -1.39 -7.80
C ALA A 53 -7.46 -2.62 -8.71
N ASN A 54 -8.13 -3.72 -8.37
CA ASN A 54 -8.05 -5.01 -9.05
C ASN A 54 -9.43 -5.52 -9.44
N GLU A 55 -10.23 -4.71 -10.14
CA GLU A 55 -11.64 -4.98 -10.48
C GLU A 55 -11.88 -6.30 -11.23
N ALA A 56 -10.85 -6.85 -11.88
CA ALA A 56 -10.92 -8.13 -12.57
C ALA A 56 -10.92 -9.35 -11.62
N PHE A 57 -10.71 -9.15 -10.31
CA PHE A 57 -10.62 -10.23 -9.34
C PHE A 57 -11.99 -10.59 -8.79
N GLU A 58 -12.21 -11.89 -8.64
CA GLU A 58 -13.45 -12.43 -8.14
C GLU A 58 -13.45 -12.42 -6.60
N LEU A 59 -14.47 -11.83 -5.99
CA LEU A 59 -14.70 -12.01 -4.54
C LEU A 59 -15.23 -13.42 -4.32
N THR A 60 -14.52 -14.21 -3.52
CA THR A 60 -14.78 -15.65 -3.37
C THR A 60 -14.65 -16.08 -1.90
N THR A 61 -14.95 -17.35 -1.63
CA THR A 61 -14.63 -18.01 -0.36
C THR A 61 -13.45 -18.96 -0.56
N LEU A 62 -12.69 -19.23 0.50
CA LEU A 62 -11.44 -19.99 0.44
C LEU A 62 -11.58 -21.38 -0.20
N ASP A 63 -12.74 -22.03 -0.07
CA ASP A 63 -12.93 -23.43 -0.46
C ASP A 63 -13.40 -23.64 -1.91
N VAL A 64 -13.65 -22.56 -2.67
CA VAL A 64 -14.25 -22.66 -4.01
C VAL A 64 -13.23 -23.02 -5.09
N HIS A 65 -11.96 -22.61 -4.92
CA HIS A 65 -10.91 -22.79 -5.93
C HIS A 65 -9.88 -23.82 -5.45
N LYS A 66 -9.78 -24.94 -6.18
CA LYS A 66 -8.82 -26.02 -5.90
C LYS A 66 -7.56 -25.94 -6.75
N ASP A 67 -7.52 -25.00 -7.70
CA ASP A 67 -6.46 -24.84 -8.68
C ASP A 67 -5.39 -23.82 -8.28
N LEU A 68 -5.33 -23.42 -7.00
CA LEU A 68 -4.46 -22.34 -6.54
C LEU A 68 -2.97 -22.70 -6.68
N SER A 69 -2.14 -21.71 -7.00
CA SER A 69 -0.68 -21.84 -6.95
C SER A 69 -0.07 -21.03 -5.80
N TYR A 70 -0.74 -19.93 -5.42
CA TYR A 70 -0.28 -19.03 -4.35
C TYR A 70 -1.43 -18.58 -3.46
N GLY A 71 -1.10 -18.21 -2.23
CA GLY A 71 -2.04 -17.69 -1.25
C GLY A 71 -1.39 -16.57 -0.45
N TYR A 72 -2.09 -15.46 -0.31
CA TYR A 72 -1.64 -14.28 0.41
C TYR A 72 -2.65 -13.96 1.50
N ALA A 73 -2.22 -13.92 2.76
CA ALA A 73 -3.06 -13.60 3.90
C ALA A 73 -2.53 -12.35 4.61
N ILE A 74 -3.35 -11.31 4.72
CA ILE A 74 -2.98 -9.98 5.21
C ILE A 74 -3.87 -9.62 6.39
N ASP A 75 -3.28 -9.27 7.52
CA ASP A 75 -4.01 -8.82 8.70
C ASP A 75 -4.33 -7.31 8.68
N LEU A 76 -4.97 -6.82 9.75
CA LEU A 76 -5.39 -5.43 9.87
C LEU A 76 -4.22 -4.44 9.94
N ASP A 77 -3.08 -4.89 10.45
CA ASP A 77 -1.86 -4.08 10.59
C ASP A 77 -0.98 -4.16 9.33
N GLY A 78 -1.43 -4.89 8.30
CA GLY A 78 -0.72 -5.07 7.05
C GLY A 78 0.38 -6.13 7.10
N TYR A 79 0.41 -6.98 8.13
CA TYR A 79 1.29 -8.14 8.16
C TYR A 79 0.78 -9.17 7.15
N LEU A 80 1.67 -9.56 6.23
CA LEU A 80 1.43 -10.49 5.14
C LEU A 80 2.15 -11.81 5.40
N PHE A 81 1.41 -12.90 5.27
CA PHE A 81 1.94 -14.23 5.02
C PHE A 81 1.72 -14.59 3.55
N ALA A 82 2.77 -14.95 2.83
CA ALA A 82 2.67 -15.49 1.48
C ALA A 82 3.02 -16.97 1.46
N TYR A 83 2.23 -17.73 0.71
CA TYR A 83 2.34 -19.16 0.56
C TYR A 83 2.37 -19.55 -0.91
N ARG A 84 3.04 -20.65 -1.21
CA ARG A 84 3.09 -21.31 -2.52
C ARG A 84 2.72 -22.79 -2.32
N ILE A 85 1.97 -23.36 -3.25
CA ILE A 85 1.77 -24.82 -3.27
C ILE A 85 3.02 -25.48 -3.85
N ASP A 86 3.57 -26.43 -3.11
CA ASP A 86 4.63 -27.33 -3.58
C ASP A 86 4.05 -28.33 -4.58
N SER A 87 4.64 -28.42 -5.77
CA SER A 87 4.10 -29.23 -6.88
C SER A 87 4.16 -30.74 -6.63
N ASP A 88 5.03 -31.18 -5.72
CA ASP A 88 5.34 -32.60 -5.53
C ASP A 88 4.54 -33.17 -4.35
N THR A 89 4.27 -32.34 -3.35
CA THR A 89 3.60 -32.72 -2.10
C THR A 89 2.16 -32.22 -1.98
N ASP A 90 1.76 -31.24 -2.82
CA ASP A 90 0.48 -30.52 -2.69
C ASP A 90 0.33 -29.80 -1.34
N GLU A 91 1.45 -29.54 -0.65
CA GLU A 91 1.49 -28.83 0.63
C GLU A 91 1.77 -27.34 0.44
N TRP A 92 1.24 -26.52 1.36
CA TRP A 92 1.48 -25.08 1.36
C TRP A 92 2.81 -24.75 2.05
N GLU A 93 3.77 -24.24 1.28
CA GLU A 93 5.03 -23.70 1.78
C GLU A 93 4.92 -22.20 2.01
N ARG A 94 5.32 -21.71 3.19
CA ARG A 94 5.41 -20.27 3.45
C ARG A 94 6.68 -19.71 2.83
N ILE A 95 6.52 -18.75 1.93
CA ILE A 95 7.63 -18.10 1.21
C ILE A 95 7.93 -16.68 1.70
N PHE A 96 7.03 -16.07 2.48
CA PHE A 96 7.24 -14.75 3.06
C PHE A 96 6.45 -14.55 4.36
N SER A 97 7.00 -13.75 5.27
CA SER A 97 6.38 -13.32 6.52
C SER A 97 6.88 -11.92 6.87
N GLY A 98 6.00 -10.92 6.90
CA GLY A 98 6.38 -9.52 7.21
C GLY A 98 5.33 -8.52 6.72
N HIS A 99 5.57 -7.23 6.88
CA HIS A 99 4.63 -6.21 6.40
C HIS A 99 4.54 -6.20 4.87
N TYR A 100 3.34 -6.02 4.29
CA TYR A 100 3.12 -6.07 2.84
C TYR A 100 3.99 -5.07 2.06
N ALA A 101 4.34 -3.93 2.66
CA ALA A 101 5.25 -2.95 2.04
C ALA A 101 6.66 -3.52 1.81
N ALA A 102 7.17 -4.34 2.74
CA ALA A 102 8.46 -5.02 2.55
C ALA A 102 8.37 -6.09 1.45
N PHE A 103 7.23 -6.80 1.37
CA PHE A 103 6.96 -7.71 0.26
C PHE A 103 6.95 -6.99 -1.09
N ILE A 104 6.27 -5.84 -1.17
CA ILE A 104 6.25 -5.01 -2.38
C ILE A 104 7.68 -4.59 -2.76
N ASN A 105 8.46 -4.06 -1.82
CA ASN A 105 9.83 -3.63 -2.09
C ASN A 105 10.74 -4.77 -2.57
N GLY A 106 10.55 -6.00 -2.06
CA GLY A 106 11.35 -7.16 -2.42
C GLY A 106 10.96 -7.84 -3.73
N HIS A 107 9.72 -7.64 -4.21
CA HIS A 107 9.19 -8.41 -5.33
C HIS A 107 8.61 -7.57 -6.49
N ALA A 108 8.19 -6.32 -6.26
CA ALA A 108 7.67 -5.49 -7.34
C ALA A 108 8.79 -5.17 -8.34
N PRO A 109 8.49 -5.21 -9.65
CA PRO A 109 9.49 -4.88 -10.65
C PRO A 109 9.85 -3.39 -10.57
N ALA A 110 11.09 -3.05 -10.91
CA ALA A 110 11.62 -1.69 -10.72
C ALA A 110 10.84 -0.61 -11.48
N ASP A 111 10.22 -0.97 -12.60
CA ASP A 111 9.37 -0.08 -13.40
C ASP A 111 8.01 0.21 -12.73
N ALA A 112 7.53 -0.64 -11.82
CA ALA A 112 6.36 -0.35 -10.99
C ALA A 112 6.71 0.55 -9.79
N LEU A 113 7.94 0.49 -9.29
CA LEU A 113 8.44 1.29 -8.17
C LEU A 113 9.05 2.65 -8.60
N ARG A 114 8.67 3.19 -9.76
CA ARG A 114 9.21 4.48 -10.28
C ARG A 114 9.08 5.63 -9.29
N ASP A 115 8.03 5.60 -8.48
CA ASP A 115 7.75 6.59 -7.44
C ASP A 115 8.59 6.38 -6.17
N GLY A 116 9.57 5.47 -6.20
CA GLY A 116 10.40 5.08 -5.07
C GLY A 116 9.82 3.88 -4.30
N THR A 117 10.70 3.20 -3.57
CA THR A 117 10.33 2.12 -2.65
C THR A 117 9.44 2.65 -1.52
N LEU A 118 8.62 1.77 -0.94
CA LEU A 118 7.83 2.14 0.22
C LEU A 118 8.76 2.27 1.43
N LYS A 119 8.65 3.39 2.15
CA LYS A 119 9.39 3.62 3.40
C LYS A 119 8.43 3.99 4.52
N LEU A 120 8.77 3.59 5.74
CA LEU A 120 7.97 3.90 6.92
C LEU A 120 8.35 5.29 7.46
N ILE A 121 7.66 6.32 6.99
CA ILE A 121 7.97 7.72 7.29
C ILE A 121 6.94 8.31 8.25
N LYS A 122 7.40 9.16 9.18
CA LYS A 122 6.51 9.99 10.01
C LYS A 122 6.06 11.21 9.20
N THR A 123 4.78 11.26 8.83
CA THR A 123 4.20 12.29 7.96
C THR A 123 3.34 13.32 8.69
N SER A 124 3.01 13.07 9.96
CA SER A 124 2.23 14.00 10.79
C SER A 124 2.99 14.37 12.07
N SER A 125 2.60 15.50 12.68
CA SER A 125 3.15 15.97 13.95
C SER A 125 2.61 15.18 15.15
N MET A 126 1.52 14.44 15.01
CA MET A 126 1.00 13.58 16.08
C MET A 126 1.98 12.44 16.36
N GLU A 127 2.11 12.06 17.63
CA GLU A 127 2.86 10.86 18.02
C GLU A 127 2.23 9.62 17.35
N ASP A 128 3.08 8.69 16.92
CA ASP A 128 2.74 7.41 16.28
C ASP A 128 2.17 7.41 14.84
N CYS A 129 2.07 8.55 14.15
CA CYS A 129 1.67 8.56 12.73
C CYS A 129 2.84 8.25 11.77
N ARG A 130 3.38 7.02 11.83
CA ARG A 130 4.23 6.50 10.76
C ARG A 130 3.36 5.77 9.74
N GLU A 131 3.61 6.03 8.47
CA GLU A 131 2.94 5.35 7.37
C GLU A 131 3.96 4.89 6.33
N TRP A 132 3.65 3.79 5.67
CA TRP A 132 4.38 3.38 4.48
C TRP A 132 3.99 4.28 3.32
N VAL A 133 4.97 4.93 2.71
CA VAL A 133 4.76 5.87 1.60
C VAL A 133 5.86 5.75 0.56
N THR A 134 5.52 6.02 -0.69
CA THR A 134 6.50 6.25 -1.76
C THR A 134 6.91 7.72 -1.80
N ARG A 135 8.05 8.02 -2.45
CA ARG A 135 8.45 9.40 -2.74
C ARG A 135 7.41 10.12 -3.58
N GLY A 136 6.84 9.45 -4.58
CA GLY A 136 5.81 10.01 -5.45
C GLY A 136 4.57 10.46 -4.68
N GLN A 137 4.10 9.64 -3.71
CA GLN A 137 2.97 10.02 -2.83
C GLN A 137 3.30 11.28 -2.01
N LEU A 138 4.49 11.35 -1.42
CA LEU A 138 4.91 12.53 -0.65
C LEU A 138 4.98 13.80 -1.52
N ILE A 139 5.54 13.69 -2.73
CA ILE A 139 5.61 14.83 -3.68
C ILE A 139 4.22 15.29 -4.09
N LYS A 140 3.31 14.35 -4.41
CA LYS A 140 1.93 14.66 -4.78
C LYS A 140 1.21 15.36 -3.63
N ARG A 141 1.24 14.79 -2.42
CA ARG A 141 0.62 15.38 -1.22
C ARG A 141 1.17 16.77 -0.91
N HIS A 142 2.47 16.98 -1.09
CA HIS A 142 3.10 18.29 -0.94
C HIS A 142 2.56 19.30 -1.96
N ALA A 143 2.53 18.94 -3.25
CA ALA A 143 1.98 19.80 -4.30
C ALA A 143 0.50 20.16 -4.06
N ASP A 144 -0.31 19.18 -3.67
CA ASP A 144 -1.73 19.38 -3.34
C ASP A 144 -1.89 20.31 -2.13
N ALA A 145 -1.05 20.18 -1.09
CA ALA A 145 -1.08 21.04 0.09
C ALA A 145 -0.70 22.50 -0.24
N VAL A 146 0.31 22.70 -1.11
CA VAL A 146 0.71 24.03 -1.58
C VAL A 146 -0.42 24.67 -2.40
N ALA A 147 -1.02 23.91 -3.32
CA ALA A 147 -2.14 24.39 -4.12
C ALA A 147 -3.36 24.76 -3.25
N ALA A 148 -3.67 23.94 -2.24
CA ALA A 148 -4.73 24.22 -1.29
C ALA A 148 -4.47 25.50 -0.48
N LEU A 149 -3.24 25.74 -0.01
CA LEU A 149 -2.87 26.98 0.68
C LEU A 149 -3.01 28.21 -0.24
N ALA A 150 -2.55 28.10 -1.49
CA ALA A 150 -2.66 29.19 -2.46
C ALA A 150 -4.13 29.57 -2.69
N SER A 151 -4.98 28.59 -2.98
CA SER A 151 -6.43 28.80 -3.16
C SER A 151 -7.09 29.37 -1.90
N TYR A 152 -6.68 28.93 -0.71
CA TYR A 152 -7.22 29.45 0.55
C TYR A 152 -6.84 30.91 0.79
N ARG A 153 -5.60 31.30 0.50
CA ARG A 153 -5.13 32.69 0.63
C ARG A 153 -5.89 33.65 -0.28
N GLU A 154 -6.22 33.22 -1.50
CA GLU A 154 -7.02 34.02 -2.44
C GLU A 154 -8.45 34.26 -1.91
N ARG A 155 -9.06 33.27 -1.28
CA ARG A 155 -10.44 33.37 -0.76
C ARG A 155 -10.55 33.99 0.63
N PHE A 156 -9.56 33.77 1.49
CA PHE A 156 -9.65 34.04 2.93
C PHE A 156 -8.35 34.63 3.50
N ALA A 157 -7.85 35.70 2.88
CA ALA A 157 -6.59 36.35 3.26
C ALA A 157 -6.50 36.79 4.74
N GLY A 158 -7.65 37.05 5.39
CA GLY A 158 -7.71 37.48 6.80
C GLY A 158 -7.63 36.35 7.84
N CYS A 159 -7.67 35.08 7.44
CA CYS A 159 -7.72 33.93 8.36
C CYS A 159 -6.31 33.41 8.70
N ALA A 160 -5.54 34.20 9.47
CA ALA A 160 -4.15 33.92 9.81
C ALA A 160 -3.91 32.55 10.48
N GLU A 161 -4.79 32.12 11.39
CA GLU A 161 -4.66 30.82 12.08
C GLU A 161 -4.80 29.64 11.10
N SER A 162 -5.78 29.69 10.20
CA SER A 162 -5.96 28.68 9.16
C SER A 162 -4.75 28.64 8.23
N ILE A 163 -4.24 29.80 7.80
CA ILE A 163 -3.05 29.90 6.96
C ILE A 163 -1.84 29.26 7.65
N ALA A 164 -1.63 29.54 8.95
CA ALA A 164 -0.57 28.93 9.74
C ALA A 164 -0.70 27.40 9.84
N SER A 165 -1.93 26.88 9.95
CA SER A 165 -2.21 25.44 9.94
C SER A 165 -1.83 24.79 8.60
N TYR A 166 -2.20 25.39 7.47
CA TYR A 166 -1.79 24.92 6.14
C TYR A 166 -0.27 24.96 5.96
N GLN A 167 0.39 26.03 6.39
CA GLN A 167 1.86 26.13 6.35
C GLN A 167 2.53 25.05 7.19
N SER A 168 1.99 24.75 8.37
CA SER A 168 2.50 23.70 9.25
C SER A 168 2.40 22.31 8.59
N LYS A 169 1.31 22.05 7.85
CA LYS A 169 1.15 20.80 7.07
C LYS A 169 2.19 20.68 5.95
N ILE A 170 2.44 21.78 5.23
CA ILE A 170 3.47 21.82 4.17
C ILE A 170 4.85 21.54 4.78
N ALA A 171 5.21 22.22 5.88
CA ALA A 171 6.49 22.01 6.55
C ALA A 171 6.67 20.57 7.07
N ALA A 172 5.59 19.91 7.53
CA ALA A 172 5.63 18.50 7.91
C ALA A 172 5.90 17.57 6.70
N LEU A 173 5.32 17.87 5.53
CA LEU A 173 5.56 17.13 4.30
C LEU A 173 6.98 17.36 3.75
N ASP A 174 7.51 18.58 3.85
CA ASP A 174 8.91 18.88 3.51
C ASP A 174 9.88 18.05 4.36
N LEU A 175 9.65 17.99 5.67
CA LEU A 175 10.45 17.18 6.58
C LEU A 175 10.34 15.67 6.27
N ALA A 176 9.14 15.20 5.92
CA ALA A 176 8.92 13.81 5.51
C ALA A 176 9.68 13.47 4.22
N LEU A 177 9.67 14.37 3.24
CA LEU A 177 10.45 14.24 2.00
C LEU A 177 11.95 14.20 2.29
N GLN A 178 12.44 15.09 3.15
CA GLN A 178 13.85 15.11 3.55
C GLN A 178 14.27 13.76 4.19
N ARG A 179 13.50 13.28 5.16
CA ARG A 179 13.75 11.97 5.81
C ARG A 179 13.77 10.81 4.82
N TYR A 180 12.84 10.83 3.86
CA TYR A 180 12.79 9.82 2.82
C TYR A 180 14.11 9.72 2.03
N TYR A 181 14.73 10.87 1.72
CA TYR A 181 16.04 10.92 1.03
C TYR A 181 17.21 10.57 1.94
N GLU A 182 17.21 10.99 3.20
CA GLU A 182 18.28 10.67 4.15
C GLU A 182 18.42 9.16 4.37
N GLU A 183 17.30 8.45 4.45
CA GLU A 183 17.27 6.99 4.54
C GLU A 183 17.73 6.27 3.24
N ASN A 184 17.99 6.98 2.13
CA ASN A 184 18.64 6.39 0.94
C ASN A 184 20.16 6.50 0.98
N ASN A 185 20.73 7.33 1.86
CA ASN A 185 22.19 7.56 1.93
C ASN A 185 22.88 6.67 2.96
N VAL A 186 22.17 5.69 3.53
CA VAL A 186 22.68 4.70 4.47
C VAL A 186 22.63 3.33 3.79
N GLU A 187 23.43 3.17 2.73
CA GLU A 187 23.85 1.87 2.18
C GLU A 187 25.37 1.85 2.03
#